data_AF-A0A9D4CNC8-F1
#
_entry.id   AF-A0A9D4CNC8-F1
#
_cell.length_a   1.000
_cell.length_b   1.000
_cell.length_c   1.000
_cell.angle_alpha   90.00
_cell.angle_beta   90.00
_cell.angle_gamma   90.00
#
_symmetry.space_group_name_H-M   'P 1'
#
loop_
_entity.id
_entity.type
_entity.pdbx_description
1 polymer ?
#
loop_
_entity_poly.entity_id
_entity_poly.type
_entity_poly.pdbx_seq_one_letter_code
_entity_poly.pdbx_strand_id
1 'polypeptide(L)'
;MTKYDVPTMDLADFIKTSIQPLRPEKVLMKMDIEGSEFIVVPHLFKHKLLCENSITAIATELHAWAKPSFNSSLTISSLISLFQAQTCKPKLILNMDDEKYNTDVDIQPDW
;
A
#
# COMPACT_ATOMS: atom_id res chain seq x y z
N MET A 1 6.79 23.95 -17.08
CA MET A 1 6.37 22.99 -16.04
C MET A 1 6.84 23.54 -14.72
N THR A 2 5.92 23.92 -13.83
CA THR A 2 6.26 24.44 -12.50
C THR A 2 6.58 23.26 -11.59
N LYS A 3 7.75 23.27 -10.96
CA LYS A 3 8.15 22.22 -10.02
C LYS A 3 7.64 22.59 -8.63
N TYR A 4 6.95 21.66 -7.99
CA TYR A 4 6.53 21.79 -6.61
C TYR A 4 7.33 20.80 -5.78
N ASP A 5 7.94 21.27 -4.70
CA ASP A 5 8.53 20.41 -3.70
C ASP A 5 7.45 20.06 -2.68
N VAL A 6 7.19 18.77 -2.54
CA VAL A 6 6.27 18.22 -1.56
C VAL A 6 7.08 17.51 -0.47
N PRO A 7 6.69 17.62 0.82
CA PRO A 7 7.30 16.82 1.86
C PRO A 7 7.18 15.33 1.54
N THR A 8 8.23 14.57 1.83
CA THR A 8 8.24 13.12 1.70
C THR A 8 8.35 12.48 3.08
N MET A 9 7.85 11.25 3.20
CA MET A 9 7.88 10.49 4.45
C MET A 9 8.29 9.04 4.16
N ASP A 10 9.10 8.46 5.04
CA ASP A 10 9.33 7.02 5.05
C ASP A 10 8.16 6.36 5.79
N LEU A 11 7.26 5.71 5.03
CA LEU A 11 6.10 5.04 5.60
C LEU A 11 6.48 3.89 6.56
N ALA A 12 7.60 3.20 6.32
CA ALA A 12 8.05 2.14 7.20
C ALA A 12 8.52 2.70 8.55
N ASP A 13 9.23 3.83 8.54
CA ASP A 13 9.65 4.52 9.75
C ASP A 13 8.44 5.08 10.51
N PHE A 14 7.50 5.71 9.82
CA PHE A 14 6.26 6.21 10.41
C PHE A 14 5.49 5.11 11.15
N ILE A 15 5.32 3.93 10.53
CA ILE A 15 4.61 2.81 11.16
C ILE A 15 5.31 2.36 12.43
N LYS A 16 6.63 2.25 12.42
CA LYS A 16 7.41 1.79 13.59
C LYS A 16 7.40 2.80 14.73
N THR A 17 7.51 4.08 14.41
CA THR A 17 7.68 5.15 15.40
C THR A 17 6.35 5.69 15.91
N SER A 18 5.29 5.64 15.09
CA SER A 18 4.01 6.29 15.39
C SER A 18 2.86 5.30 15.61
N ILE A 19 2.87 4.14 14.94
CA ILE A 19 1.74 3.19 15.00
C ILE A 19 2.02 2.02 15.95
N GLN A 20 3.15 1.34 15.81
CA GLN A 20 3.50 0.19 16.65
C GLN A 20 3.50 0.48 18.16
N PRO A 21 3.97 1.65 18.65
CA PRO A 21 3.96 1.94 20.09
C PRO A 21 2.55 1.98 20.70
N LEU A 22 1.52 2.24 19.88
CA LEU A 22 0.12 2.24 20.31
C LEU A 22 -0.40 0.82 20.58
N ARG A 23 0.32 -0.22 20.15
CA ARG A 23 -0.05 -1.64 20.27
C ARG A 23 -1.48 -1.94 19.80
N PRO A 24 -1.85 -1.52 18.58
CA PRO A 24 -3.18 -1.80 18.04
C PRO A 24 -3.40 -3.32 17.92
N GLU A 25 -4.62 -3.77 18.18
CA GLU A 25 -5.00 -5.18 17.96
C GLU A 25 -4.95 -5.54 16.48
N LYS A 26 -5.38 -4.61 15.61
CA LYS A 26 -5.40 -4.76 14.16
C LYS A 26 -5.04 -3.46 13.47
N VAL A 27 -4.32 -3.56 12.36
CA VAL A 27 -3.99 -2.43 11.49
C VAL A 27 -4.43 -2.75 10.08
N LEU A 28 -5.33 -1.94 9.54
CA LEU A 28 -5.71 -1.96 8.14
C LEU A 28 -5.03 -0.79 7.44
N MET A 29 -4.38 -1.05 6.31
CA MET A 29 -3.79 -0.03 5.46
C MET A 29 -4.53 0.00 4.12
N LYS A 30 -4.99 1.17 3.70
CA LYS A 30 -5.35 1.43 2.30
C LYS A 30 -4.26 2.31 1.68
N MET A 31 -3.84 1.98 0.47
CA MET A 31 -2.80 2.70 -0.25
C MET A 31 -3.18 2.86 -1.71
N ASP A 32 -3.20 4.13 -2.12
CA ASP A 32 -3.31 4.60 -3.48
C ASP A 32 -2.43 5.86 -3.57
N ILE A 33 -1.29 5.72 -4.24
CA ILE A 33 -0.23 6.73 -4.32
C ILE A 33 0.37 6.79 -5.74
N GLU A 34 -0.48 6.51 -6.74
CA GLU A 34 -0.27 6.83 -8.15
C GLU A 34 1.08 6.33 -8.71
N GLY A 35 1.46 5.12 -8.34
CA GLY A 35 2.70 4.45 -8.78
C GLY A 35 3.79 4.34 -7.73
N SER A 36 3.71 5.13 -6.66
CA SER A 36 4.68 5.04 -5.57
C SER A 36 4.58 3.72 -4.80
N GLU A 37 3.56 2.89 -5.05
CA GLU A 37 3.40 1.55 -4.48
C GLU A 37 4.57 0.65 -4.87
N PHE A 38 5.13 0.82 -6.07
CA PHE A 38 6.32 0.09 -6.53
C PHE A 38 7.58 0.42 -5.71
N ILE A 39 7.57 1.50 -4.93
CA ILE A 39 8.65 1.85 -4.00
C ILE A 39 8.26 1.46 -2.58
N VAL A 40 7.05 1.84 -2.17
CA VAL A 40 6.57 1.68 -0.80
C VAL A 40 6.35 0.22 -0.44
N VAL A 41 5.69 -0.58 -1.28
CA VAL A 41 5.40 -2.00 -0.98
C VAL A 41 6.69 -2.78 -0.74
N PRO A 42 7.70 -2.79 -1.64
CA PRO A 42 8.97 -3.47 -1.38
C PRO A 42 9.70 -2.97 -0.13
N HIS A 43 9.58 -1.67 0.19
CA HIS A 43 10.18 -1.10 1.38
C HIS A 43 9.54 -1.64 2.67
N LEU A 44 8.21 -1.73 2.71
CA LEU A 44 7.47 -2.37 3.82
C LEU A 44 7.83 -3.86 3.96
N PHE A 45 8.02 -4.58 2.84
CA PHE A 45 8.52 -5.95 2.82
C PHE A 45 9.91 -6.08 3.46
N LYS A 46 10.86 -5.23 3.03
CA LYS A 46 12.24 -5.21 3.55
C LYS A 46 12.26 -5.00 5.06
N HIS A 47 11.33 -4.23 5.58
CA HIS A 47 11.19 -3.94 7.01
C HIS A 47 10.28 -4.90 7.78
N LYS A 48 9.77 -5.96 7.15
CA LYS A 48 8.89 -6.98 7.76
C LYS A 48 7.60 -6.39 8.37
N LEU A 49 7.13 -5.25 7.85
CA LEU A 49 5.92 -4.59 8.34
C LEU A 49 4.63 -5.22 7.79
N LEU A 50 4.75 -5.94 6.68
CA LEU A 50 3.72 -6.79 6.13
C LEU A 50 3.79 -8.17 6.78
N CYS A 51 3.85 -8.26 8.11
CA CYS A 51 3.79 -9.50 8.86
C CYS A 51 2.95 -9.30 10.13
N GLU A 52 2.41 -10.40 10.66
CA GLU A 52 1.51 -10.38 11.82
C GLU A 52 2.16 -9.61 12.99
N ASN A 53 1.39 -8.64 13.51
CA ASN A 53 1.70 -7.63 14.54
C ASN A 53 2.06 -6.22 14.03
N SER A 54 2.19 -5.98 12.72
CA SER A 54 2.40 -4.62 12.18
C SER A 54 1.25 -4.14 11.31
N ILE A 55 1.01 -4.81 10.18
CA ILE A 55 -0.11 -4.55 9.29
C ILE A 55 -0.88 -5.86 9.16
N THR A 56 -2.17 -5.86 9.49
CA THR A 56 -3.04 -7.04 9.45
C THR A 56 -3.58 -7.29 8.04
N ALA A 57 -3.95 -6.22 7.36
CA ALA A 57 -4.45 -6.26 5.99
C ALA A 57 -4.00 -5.01 5.24
N ILE A 58 -3.74 -5.18 3.95
CA ILE A 58 -3.40 -4.09 3.03
C ILE A 58 -4.31 -4.14 1.82
N ALA A 59 -5.01 -3.04 1.57
CA ALA A 59 -5.72 -2.77 0.33
C ALA A 59 -4.88 -1.81 -0.50
N THR A 60 -4.36 -2.28 -1.64
CA THR A 60 -3.48 -1.46 -2.50
C THR A 60 -4.01 -1.46 -3.92
N GLU A 61 -3.93 -0.30 -4.56
CA GLU A 61 -4.10 -0.18 -6.01
C GLU A 61 -2.73 -0.16 -6.68
N LEU A 62 -2.51 -1.04 -7.67
CA LEU A 62 -1.24 -1.11 -8.38
C LEU A 62 -1.42 -0.58 -9.79
N HIS A 63 -1.03 0.69 -9.96
CA HIS A 63 -1.10 1.43 -11.20
C HIS A 63 -0.14 0.89 -12.26
N ALA A 64 -0.62 0.00 -13.14
CA ALA A 64 0.22 -0.63 -14.18
C ALA A 64 0.96 0.38 -15.07
N TRP A 65 0.36 1.54 -15.33
CA TRP A 65 0.94 2.63 -16.11
C TRP A 65 2.14 3.29 -15.42
N ALA A 66 2.23 3.19 -14.10
CA ALA A 66 3.29 3.80 -13.31
C ALA A 66 4.47 2.85 -13.03
N LYS A 67 4.47 1.66 -13.64
CA LYS A 67 5.55 0.69 -13.50
C LYS A 67 6.91 1.34 -13.85
N PRO A 68 7.94 1.20 -13.00
CA PRO A 68 9.26 1.76 -13.27
C PRO A 68 9.86 1.19 -14.57
N SER A 69 10.22 2.08 -15.51
CA SER A 69 10.85 1.68 -16.78
C SER A 69 12.25 1.08 -16.60
N PHE A 70 12.96 1.47 -15.53
CA PHE A 70 14.31 1.02 -15.21
C PHE A 70 14.35 -0.33 -14.48
N ASN A 71 13.22 -0.84 -13.98
CA ASN A 71 13.15 -2.11 -13.27
C ASN A 71 12.06 -3.00 -13.89
N SER A 72 12.43 -3.67 -14.98
CA SER A 72 11.52 -4.55 -15.73
C SER A 72 11.02 -5.74 -14.89
N SER A 73 11.78 -6.16 -13.88
CA SER A 73 11.48 -7.24 -12.94
C SER A 73 10.41 -6.88 -11.91
N LEU A 74 10.24 -5.59 -11.59
CA LEU A 74 9.22 -5.13 -10.66
C LEU A 74 7.88 -5.02 -11.40
N THR A 75 7.12 -6.12 -11.38
CA THR A 75 5.76 -6.22 -11.92
C THR A 75 4.75 -6.36 -10.79
N ILE A 76 3.47 -6.12 -11.09
CA ILE A 76 2.36 -6.46 -10.19
C ILE A 76 2.48 -7.93 -9.76
N SER A 77 2.73 -8.83 -10.71
CA SER A 77 2.96 -10.25 -10.43
C SER A 77 4.14 -10.48 -9.49
N SER A 78 5.25 -9.74 -9.63
CA SER A 78 6.40 -9.87 -8.73
C SER A 78 6.06 -9.41 -7.30
N LEU A 79 5.26 -8.34 -7.14
CA LEU A 79 4.82 -7.87 -5.83
C LEU A 79 3.89 -8.92 -5.19
N ILE A 80 2.96 -9.48 -5.96
CA ILE A 80 2.10 -10.58 -5.53
C ILE A 80 2.96 -11.80 -5.13
N SER A 81 3.98 -12.16 -5.91
CA SER A 81 4.90 -13.24 -5.57
C SER A 81 5.67 -12.95 -4.28
N LEU A 82 6.07 -11.70 -4.02
CA LEU A 82 6.68 -11.32 -2.75
C LEU A 82 5.71 -11.52 -1.58
N PHE A 83 4.43 -11.12 -1.72
CA PHE A 83 3.39 -11.41 -0.73
C PHE A 83 3.22 -12.92 -0.52
N GLN A 84 3.26 -13.70 -1.60
CA GLN A 84 3.11 -15.16 -1.55
C GLN A 84 4.36 -15.87 -0.99
N ALA A 85 5.55 -15.30 -1.10
CA ALA A 85 6.79 -15.90 -0.62
C ALA A 85 7.00 -15.72 0.89
N GLN A 86 6.34 -14.74 1.52
CA GLN A 86 6.45 -14.54 2.96
C GLN A 86 5.84 -15.69 3.75
N THR A 87 6.46 -16.08 4.87
CA THR A 87 5.88 -17.06 5.80
C THR A 87 4.83 -16.44 6.73
N CYS A 88 4.95 -15.14 7.01
CA CYS A 88 3.96 -14.33 7.73
C CYS A 88 3.29 -13.38 6.73
N LYS A 89 1.98 -13.54 6.46
CA LYS A 89 1.31 -12.79 5.40
C LYS A 89 0.12 -11.98 5.94
N PRO A 90 0.04 -10.67 5.73
CA PRO A 90 -1.19 -9.91 5.90
C PRO A 90 -2.19 -10.35 4.83
N LYS A 91 -3.47 -10.06 5.06
CA LYS A 91 -4.48 -10.20 4.01
C LYS A 91 -4.25 -9.12 2.96
N LEU A 92 -3.84 -9.53 1.76
CA LEU A 92 -3.74 -8.65 0.60
C LEU A 92 -5.11 -8.51 -0.07
N ILE A 93 -5.57 -7.28 -0.23
CA ILE A 93 -6.75 -6.87 -0.99
C ILE A 93 -6.22 -6.05 -2.17
N LEU A 94 -6.58 -6.43 -3.39
CA LEU A 94 -6.14 -5.74 -4.61
C LEU A 94 -7.32 -5.00 -5.24
N ASN A 95 -7.02 -3.88 -5.90
CA ASN A 95 -7.95 -3.11 -6.74
C ASN A 95 -9.17 -2.58 -5.97
N MET A 96 -8.93 -2.04 -4.78
CA MET A 96 -9.92 -1.21 -4.10
C MET A 96 -9.70 0.22 -4.60
N ASP A 97 -10.29 0.55 -5.76
CA ASP A 97 -10.28 1.89 -6.37
C ASP A 97 -11.40 2.71 -5.72
N ASP A 98 -11.03 3.80 -5.03
CA ASP A 98 -11.94 4.76 -4.39
C ASP A 98 -11.91 6.16 -5.04
N GLU A 99 -11.25 6.29 -6.21
CA GLU A 99 -11.04 7.56 -6.91
C GLU A 99 -12.18 7.92 -7.89
N LYS A 100 -13.27 7.14 -7.92
CA LYS A 100 -14.42 7.37 -8.82
C LYS A 100 -15.61 8.07 -8.18
N TYR A 101 -15.35 9.23 -7.58
CA TYR A 101 -16.41 10.12 -7.08
C TYR A 101 -17.47 10.48 -8.14
N ASN A 102 -17.07 10.50 -9.43
CA ASN A 102 -17.92 10.93 -10.54
C ASN A 102 -18.96 9.86 -10.99
N THR A 103 -18.85 8.63 -10.49
CA THR A 103 -19.75 7.51 -10.79
C THR A 103 -20.35 6.85 -9.56
N ASP A 104 -19.91 7.27 -8.37
CA ASP A 104 -20.59 6.94 -7.12
C ASP A 104 -21.95 7.64 -7.13
N VAL A 105 -22.99 6.89 -7.50
CA VAL A 105 -24.32 7.24 -7.02
C VAL A 105 -24.22 7.27 -5.51
N ASP A 106 -24.59 8.39 -4.87
CA ASP A 106 -24.78 8.47 -3.43
C ASP A 106 -25.77 7.37 -3.03
N ILE A 107 -25.26 6.17 -2.72
CA ILE A 107 -26.05 5.16 -2.05
C ILE A 107 -26.07 5.63 -0.62
N GLN A 108 -27.07 6.46 -0.29
CA GLN A 108 -27.44 6.69 1.09
C GLN A 108 -27.56 5.31 1.76
N PRO A 109 -26.86 5.08 2.88
CA PRO A 109 -27.05 3.86 3.64
C PRO A 109 -28.52 3.80 4.07
N ASP A 110 -29.23 2.76 3.64
CA ASP A 110 -30.55 2.41 4.17
C ASP A 110 -30.31 1.77 5.54
N TRP A 111 -30.19 2.61 6.58
CA TRP A 111 -30.37 2.23 7.97
C TRP A 111 -31.25 3.24 8.70
#